data_AF-A0A0C9VI75-F1
#
_entry.id   AF-A0A0C9VI75-F1
#
_cell.length_a   1.000
_cell.length_b   1.000
_cell.length_c   1.000
_cell.angle_alpha   90.00
_cell.angle_beta   90.00
_cell.angle_gamma   90.00
#
_symmetry.space_group_name_H-M   'P 1'
#
loop_
_entity.id
_entity.type
_entity.pdbx_description
1 polymer ?
#
loop_
_entity_poly.entity_id
_entity_poly.type
_entity_poly.pdbx_seq_one_letter_code
_entity_poly.pdbx_strand_id
1 'polypeptide(L)'
;MSKRKPSEILLSLVESLPPDTFLGILSKKLYPVLDCLSDSQPVQYPQITERIGTVNYEGMKVQLTEQINALYKHVRRDWDGWELQEEMMDEIVGDLCSWLPILWTVGVEDGVEMALIHKSLRLCYSIAGKLYDSNSKSDFGDRDCQDVTILDEDEKKVYYSCGGLYTTIAWVWGELPLSVLMIDDIKDLGFMKDAEQFLRDDVETKPLNGDPFYDEHWNEKFWNVAIQLKKLVVDRRLLEFEANPSYSVFRRERQKDILKLVEIMDRKPHQTAEFGRVKRDVVLHPMKQPRYRPQSRRMLEASILSRETVILEEMHEAFPDLDEGYDFIQEKIDNRSSQFVAKARQNVEDDPVEESCWQQSMEGLEEDNSDYEQMIEDLCPDLPGPFEA
;
A
#
# COMPACT_ATOMS: atom_id res chain seq x y z
N MET A 1 24.90 16.99 -33.83
CA MET A 1 23.78 17.05 -32.85
C MET A 1 23.39 15.63 -32.51
N SER A 2 23.51 15.22 -31.25
CA SER A 2 23.11 13.88 -30.80
C SER A 2 21.58 13.77 -30.91
N LYS A 3 21.07 12.73 -31.58
CA LYS A 3 19.64 12.43 -31.60
C LYS A 3 19.24 11.94 -30.21
N ARG A 4 18.46 12.74 -29.47
CA ARG A 4 17.86 12.31 -28.20
C ARG A 4 16.98 11.08 -28.46
N LYS A 5 16.99 10.13 -27.52
CA LYS A 5 16.13 8.95 -27.63
C LYS A 5 14.66 9.37 -27.48
N PRO A 6 13.70 8.76 -28.20
CA PRO A 6 12.28 9.08 -28.04
C PRO A 6 11.78 9.00 -26.60
N SER A 7 12.31 8.05 -25.81
CA SER A 7 12.03 7.92 -24.38
C SER A 7 12.49 9.14 -23.57
N GLU A 8 13.65 9.72 -23.86
CA GLU A 8 14.15 10.94 -23.20
C GLU A 8 13.28 12.16 -23.53
N ILE A 9 12.69 12.20 -24.72
CA ILE A 9 11.79 13.26 -25.14
C ILE A 9 10.43 13.11 -24.44
N LEU A 10 9.90 11.88 -24.34
CA LEU A 10 8.66 11.62 -23.62
C LEU A 10 8.79 11.91 -22.13
N LEU A 11 9.89 11.48 -21.49
CA LEU A 11 10.17 11.81 -20.09
C LEU A 11 10.29 13.33 -19.89
N SER A 12 11.00 14.02 -20.78
CA SER A 12 11.07 15.48 -20.78
C SER A 12 9.70 16.15 -20.93
N LEU A 13 8.75 15.56 -21.67
CA LEU A 13 7.40 16.08 -21.83
C LEU A 13 6.53 15.82 -20.59
N VAL A 14 6.67 14.64 -19.96
CA VAL A 14 6.02 14.33 -18.68
C VAL A 14 6.43 15.33 -17.61
N GLU A 15 7.73 15.64 -17.51
CA GLU A 15 8.28 16.53 -16.48
C GLU A 15 7.94 18.01 -16.71
N SER A 16 7.66 18.42 -17.95
CA SER A 16 7.50 19.84 -18.32
C SER A 16 6.06 20.30 -18.53
N LEU A 17 5.09 19.37 -18.59
CA LEU A 17 3.70 19.70 -18.88
C LEU A 17 2.77 19.32 -17.74
N PRO A 18 1.67 20.09 -17.53
CA PRO A 18 0.59 19.66 -16.66
C PRO A 18 0.01 18.31 -17.14
N PRO A 19 -0.40 17.41 -16.22
CA PRO A 19 -0.87 16.06 -16.55
C PRO A 19 -1.95 16.03 -17.65
N ASP A 20 -2.98 16.87 -17.54
CA ASP A 20 -4.07 16.95 -18.52
C ASP A 20 -3.59 17.34 -19.93
N THR A 21 -2.56 18.20 -20.00
CA THR A 21 -1.98 18.64 -21.26
C THR A 21 -1.11 17.54 -21.87
N PHE A 22 -0.36 16.83 -21.03
CA PHE A 22 0.45 15.69 -21.45
C PHE A 22 -0.42 14.54 -21.97
N LEU A 23 -1.48 14.16 -21.25
CA LEU A 23 -2.46 13.17 -21.68
C LEU A 23 -3.19 13.60 -22.96
N GLY A 24 -3.52 14.88 -23.08
CA GLY A 24 -4.06 15.46 -24.31
C GLY A 24 -3.12 15.34 -25.51
N ILE A 25 -1.80 15.40 -25.29
CA ILE A 25 -0.79 15.23 -26.33
C ILE A 25 -0.58 13.74 -26.65
N LEU A 26 -0.52 12.86 -25.64
CA LEU A 26 -0.42 11.42 -25.86
C LEU A 26 -1.60 10.92 -26.70
N SER A 27 -2.83 11.24 -26.28
CA SER A 27 -4.05 10.85 -26.99
C SER A 27 -4.16 11.41 -28.40
N LYS A 28 -3.79 12.68 -28.62
CA LYS A 28 -3.93 13.32 -29.94
C LYS A 28 -2.77 13.07 -30.89
N LYS A 29 -1.58 12.72 -30.39
CA LYS A 29 -0.34 12.71 -31.19
C LYS A 29 0.44 11.42 -31.10
N LEU A 30 0.50 10.78 -29.93
CA LEU A 30 1.30 9.57 -29.76
C LEU A 30 0.48 8.31 -30.07
N TYR A 31 -0.74 8.18 -29.55
CA TYR A 31 -1.58 7.00 -29.80
C TYR A 31 -1.84 6.78 -31.30
N PRO A 32 -2.24 7.78 -32.10
CA PRO A 32 -2.42 7.58 -33.53
C PRO A 32 -1.15 7.14 -34.25
N VAL A 33 0.04 7.52 -33.74
CA VAL A 33 1.32 7.13 -34.31
C VAL A 33 1.72 5.73 -33.87
N LEU A 34 1.45 5.34 -32.61
CA LEU A 34 1.65 3.97 -32.14
C LEU A 34 0.70 3.01 -32.86
N ASP A 35 -0.54 3.42 -33.10
CA ASP A 35 -1.52 2.70 -33.93
C ASP A 35 -1.03 2.54 -35.38
N CYS A 36 -0.25 3.51 -35.89
CA CYS A 36 0.37 3.44 -37.22
C CYS A 36 1.73 2.68 -37.24
N LEU A 37 2.39 2.50 -36.10
CA LEU A 37 3.72 1.85 -35.99
C LEU A 37 3.62 0.34 -35.78
N SER A 38 2.41 -0.19 -35.60
CA SER A 38 2.10 -1.58 -35.91
C SER A 38 2.33 -1.78 -37.41
N ASP A 39 3.59 -2.02 -37.82
CA ASP A 39 4.03 -2.21 -39.21
C ASP A 39 3.58 -3.54 -39.83
N SER A 40 2.81 -4.36 -39.11
CA SER A 40 1.88 -5.27 -39.78
C SER A 40 0.81 -4.39 -40.40
N GLN A 41 0.69 -4.39 -41.74
CA GLN A 41 -0.32 -3.67 -42.54
C GLN A 41 -1.60 -3.34 -41.75
N PRO A 42 -2.35 -2.27 -42.08
CA PRO A 42 -3.74 -2.16 -41.64
C PRO A 42 -4.50 -3.36 -42.24
N VAL A 43 -4.38 -4.51 -41.60
CA VAL A 43 -5.24 -5.63 -41.82
C VAL A 43 -6.48 -5.16 -41.13
N GLN A 44 -7.28 -4.42 -41.89
CA GLN A 44 -8.71 -4.31 -41.66
C GLN A 44 -9.23 -5.73 -41.71
N TYR A 45 -9.03 -6.50 -40.63
CA TYR A 45 -9.75 -7.72 -40.40
C TYR A 45 -11.18 -7.24 -40.17
N PRO A 46 -12.13 -7.54 -41.07
CA PRO A 46 -13.53 -7.18 -40.86
C PRO A 46 -14.04 -7.68 -39.50
N GLN A 47 -13.42 -8.76 -39.00
CA GLN A 47 -13.59 -9.35 -37.68
C GLN A 47 -13.32 -8.37 -36.52
N ILE A 48 -12.29 -7.52 -36.59
CA ILE A 48 -11.98 -6.53 -35.52
C ILE A 48 -13.07 -5.45 -35.49
N THR A 49 -13.49 -4.94 -36.66
CA THR A 49 -14.58 -3.94 -36.71
C THR A 49 -15.91 -4.53 -36.22
N GLU A 50 -16.18 -5.79 -36.54
CA GLU A 50 -17.33 -6.53 -36.02
C GLU A 50 -17.26 -6.69 -34.49
N ARG A 51 -16.11 -7.09 -33.94
CA ARG A 51 -15.86 -7.18 -32.49
C ARG A 51 -15.95 -5.83 -31.78
N ILE A 52 -15.42 -4.74 -32.35
CA ILE A 52 -15.62 -3.40 -31.79
C ILE A 52 -17.12 -3.06 -31.74
N GLY A 53 -17.89 -3.48 -32.76
CA GLY A 53 -19.33 -3.35 -32.77
C GLY A 53 -20.03 -4.06 -31.61
N THR A 54 -19.51 -5.19 -31.14
CA THR A 54 -20.09 -5.94 -30.01
C THR A 54 -19.85 -5.28 -28.66
N VAL A 55 -18.87 -4.37 -28.54
CA VAL A 55 -18.70 -3.56 -27.32
C VAL A 55 -19.97 -2.75 -27.03
N ASN A 56 -20.66 -2.25 -28.08
CA ASN A 56 -21.98 -1.59 -28.00
C ASN A 56 -22.18 -0.68 -26.76
N TYR A 57 -21.21 0.21 -26.48
CA TYR A 57 -21.20 0.99 -25.25
C TYR A 57 -22.49 1.76 -25.00
N GLU A 58 -23.02 2.48 -26.01
CA GLU A 58 -24.23 3.28 -25.82
C GLU A 58 -25.47 2.41 -25.59
N GLY A 59 -25.56 1.24 -26.22
CA GLY A 59 -26.63 0.28 -25.96
C GLY A 59 -26.58 -0.27 -24.54
N MET A 60 -25.42 -0.77 -24.11
CA MET A 60 -25.22 -1.28 -22.75
C MET A 60 -25.45 -0.20 -21.69
N LYS A 61 -25.01 1.03 -21.95
CA LYS A 61 -25.27 2.17 -21.06
C LYS A 61 -26.75 2.45 -20.86
N VAL A 62 -27.54 2.48 -21.94
CA VAL A 62 -28.98 2.71 -21.84
C VAL A 62 -29.64 1.56 -21.06
N GLN A 63 -29.37 0.31 -21.45
CA GLN A 63 -29.92 -0.89 -20.81
C GLN A 63 -29.64 -0.92 -19.31
N LEU A 64 -28.36 -0.87 -18.91
CA LEU A 64 -27.96 -0.93 -17.49
C LEU A 64 -28.51 0.25 -16.69
N THR A 65 -28.62 1.44 -17.31
CA THR A 65 -29.21 2.62 -16.66
C THR A 65 -30.72 2.47 -16.47
N GLU A 66 -31.43 1.85 -17.41
CA GLU A 66 -32.85 1.56 -17.28
C GLU A 66 -33.11 0.51 -16.22
N GLN A 67 -32.35 -0.59 -16.22
CA GLN A 67 -32.47 -1.66 -15.22
C GLN A 67 -32.19 -1.14 -13.80
N ILE A 68 -31.10 -0.39 -13.57
CA ILE A 68 -30.80 0.16 -12.24
C ILE A 68 -31.87 1.15 -11.76
N ASN A 69 -32.42 1.96 -12.67
CA ASN A 69 -33.51 2.87 -12.33
C ASN A 69 -34.83 2.12 -12.03
N ALA A 70 -35.09 1.02 -12.74
CA ALA A 70 -36.20 0.13 -12.46
C ALA A 70 -36.05 -0.49 -11.06
N LEU A 71 -34.85 -0.97 -10.70
CA LEU A 71 -34.54 -1.50 -9.37
C LEU A 71 -34.80 -0.44 -8.29
N TYR A 72 -34.25 0.76 -8.43
CA TYR A 72 -34.49 1.86 -7.48
C TYR A 72 -35.97 2.21 -7.32
N LYS A 73 -36.71 2.19 -8.43
CA LYS A 73 -38.16 2.47 -8.42
C LYS A 73 -38.92 1.35 -7.70
N HIS A 74 -38.51 0.10 -7.87
CA HIS A 74 -39.11 -1.05 -7.19
C HIS A 74 -38.82 -1.02 -5.70
N VAL A 75 -37.55 -0.88 -5.30
CA VAL A 75 -37.12 -0.74 -3.88
C VAL A 75 -37.91 0.36 -3.14
N ARG A 76 -38.17 1.49 -3.81
CA ARG A 76 -38.96 2.61 -3.21
C ARG A 76 -40.45 2.33 -3.08
N ARG A 77 -41.02 1.50 -3.96
CA ARG A 77 -42.47 1.25 -4.04
C ARG A 77 -42.88 0.04 -3.23
N ASP A 78 -42.05 -0.98 -3.26
CA ASP A 78 -42.29 -2.28 -2.67
C ASP A 78 -41.00 -2.81 -2.03
N TRP A 79 -40.71 -2.24 -0.87
CA TRP A 79 -39.55 -2.61 -0.06
C TRP A 79 -39.54 -4.10 0.29
N ASP A 80 -40.71 -4.70 0.51
CA ASP A 80 -40.86 -6.09 0.91
C ASP A 80 -40.86 -7.07 -0.26
N GLY A 81 -40.94 -6.61 -1.51
CA GLY A 81 -40.83 -7.40 -2.72
C GLY A 81 -39.38 -7.79 -3.07
N TRP A 82 -38.65 -8.35 -2.10
CA TRP A 82 -37.21 -8.64 -2.20
C TRP A 82 -36.85 -9.71 -3.24
N GLU A 83 -37.74 -10.68 -3.50
CA GLU A 83 -37.53 -11.70 -4.54
C GLU A 83 -37.39 -11.04 -5.93
N LEU A 84 -38.27 -10.08 -6.25
CA LEU A 84 -38.16 -9.35 -7.52
C LEU A 84 -36.95 -8.39 -7.52
N GLN A 85 -36.59 -7.81 -6.38
CA GLN A 85 -35.35 -7.01 -6.28
C GLN A 85 -34.11 -7.86 -6.58
N GLU A 86 -34.08 -9.10 -6.08
CA GLU A 86 -33.05 -10.09 -6.35
C GLU A 86 -32.98 -10.45 -7.84
N GLU A 87 -34.09 -10.82 -8.47
CA GLU A 87 -34.13 -11.13 -9.90
C GLU A 87 -33.59 -9.97 -10.75
N MET A 88 -33.97 -8.74 -10.42
CA MET A 88 -33.48 -7.54 -11.12
C MET A 88 -31.98 -7.31 -10.90
N MET A 89 -31.45 -7.60 -9.72
CA MET A 89 -30.01 -7.53 -9.46
C MET A 89 -29.26 -8.60 -10.25
N ASP A 90 -29.75 -9.84 -10.25
CA ASP A 90 -29.15 -10.95 -10.97
C ASP A 90 -29.10 -10.71 -12.48
N GLU A 91 -30.14 -10.08 -13.05
CA GLU A 91 -30.17 -9.65 -14.45
C GLU A 91 -29.06 -8.62 -14.74
N ILE A 92 -28.94 -7.57 -13.91
CA ILE A 92 -27.91 -6.54 -14.09
C ILE A 92 -26.50 -7.12 -13.94
N VAL A 93 -26.28 -7.99 -12.94
CA VAL A 93 -24.98 -8.64 -12.74
C VAL A 93 -24.66 -9.56 -13.92
N GLY A 94 -25.64 -10.34 -14.41
CA GLY A 94 -25.47 -11.21 -15.58
C GLY A 94 -25.09 -10.44 -16.84
N ASP A 95 -25.70 -9.28 -17.07
CA ASP A 95 -25.34 -8.39 -18.19
C ASP A 95 -23.92 -7.84 -18.05
N LEU A 96 -23.50 -7.46 -16.85
CA LEU A 96 -22.12 -7.00 -16.60
C LEU A 96 -21.10 -8.13 -16.77
N CYS A 97 -21.39 -9.31 -16.20
CA CYS A 97 -20.54 -10.51 -16.27
C CYS A 97 -20.36 -11.00 -17.71
N SER A 98 -21.41 -10.98 -18.53
CA SER A 98 -21.33 -11.37 -19.94
C SER A 98 -20.63 -10.34 -20.82
N TRP A 99 -20.63 -9.06 -20.42
CA TRP A 99 -19.96 -7.99 -21.17
C TRP A 99 -18.44 -7.94 -20.91
N LEU A 100 -17.99 -8.28 -19.70
CA LEU A 100 -16.58 -8.23 -19.31
C LEU A 100 -15.63 -9.05 -20.22
N PRO A 101 -15.94 -10.29 -20.63
CA PRO A 101 -15.13 -11.02 -21.61
C PRO A 101 -14.99 -10.28 -22.94
N ILE A 102 -16.06 -9.64 -23.43
CA ILE A 102 -16.03 -8.85 -24.69
C ILE A 102 -15.08 -7.66 -24.54
N LEU A 103 -15.17 -6.94 -23.40
CA LEU A 103 -14.29 -5.81 -23.11
C LEU A 103 -12.83 -6.24 -23.01
N TRP A 104 -12.56 -7.39 -22.38
CA TRP A 104 -11.23 -7.95 -22.26
C TRP A 104 -10.67 -8.34 -23.64
N THR A 105 -11.39 -9.11 -24.46
CA THR A 105 -10.92 -9.50 -25.79
C THR A 105 -10.59 -8.28 -26.67
N VAL A 106 -11.50 -7.30 -26.75
CA VAL A 106 -11.28 -6.12 -27.61
C VAL A 106 -10.13 -5.24 -27.08
N GLY A 107 -10.01 -5.08 -25.76
CA GLY A 107 -8.98 -4.23 -25.17
C GLY A 107 -7.60 -4.89 -25.03
N VAL A 108 -7.55 -6.19 -24.76
CA VAL A 108 -6.34 -6.91 -24.40
C VAL A 108 -5.80 -7.73 -25.56
N GLU A 109 -6.65 -8.52 -26.23
CA GLU A 109 -6.23 -9.37 -27.37
C GLU A 109 -6.13 -8.56 -28.65
N ASP A 110 -7.19 -7.84 -29.01
CA ASP A 110 -7.20 -7.02 -30.23
C ASP A 110 -6.36 -5.74 -30.05
N GLY A 111 -6.26 -5.22 -28.82
CA GLY A 111 -5.47 -4.03 -28.49
C GLY A 111 -6.03 -2.74 -29.12
N VAL A 112 -7.35 -2.67 -29.35
CA VAL A 112 -8.02 -1.56 -30.05
C VAL A 112 -9.01 -0.82 -29.17
N GLU A 113 -9.34 0.41 -29.54
CA GLU A 113 -10.40 1.22 -28.89
C GLU A 113 -10.26 1.34 -27.36
N MET A 114 -9.01 1.39 -26.85
CA MET A 114 -8.71 1.43 -25.41
C MET A 114 -9.52 2.47 -24.63
N ALA A 115 -9.71 3.67 -25.21
CA ALA A 115 -10.51 4.72 -24.58
C ALA A 115 -11.99 4.32 -24.41
N LEU A 116 -12.55 3.60 -25.38
CA LEU A 116 -13.90 3.05 -25.30
C LEU A 116 -13.96 1.96 -24.22
N ILE A 117 -12.99 1.04 -24.20
CA ILE A 117 -12.92 -0.03 -23.20
C ILE A 117 -12.85 0.55 -21.78
N HIS A 118 -12.01 1.57 -21.55
CA HIS A 118 -11.96 2.29 -20.28
C HIS A 118 -13.30 2.92 -19.90
N LYS A 119 -13.97 3.58 -20.85
CA LYS A 119 -15.28 4.17 -20.65
C LYS A 119 -16.33 3.10 -20.28
N SER A 120 -16.25 1.92 -20.89
CA SER A 120 -17.12 0.77 -20.60
C SER A 120 -16.86 0.19 -19.21
N LEU A 121 -15.61 -0.08 -18.85
CA LEU A 121 -15.26 -0.58 -17.52
C LEU A 121 -15.63 0.40 -16.41
N ARG A 122 -15.47 1.71 -16.65
CA ARG A 122 -15.93 2.78 -15.73
C ARG A 122 -17.44 2.73 -15.52
N LEU A 123 -18.20 2.45 -16.57
CA LEU A 123 -19.63 2.24 -16.46
C LEU A 123 -19.94 0.98 -15.64
N CYS A 124 -19.29 -0.16 -15.92
CA CYS A 124 -19.48 -1.40 -15.15
C CYS A 124 -19.28 -1.16 -13.66
N TYR A 125 -18.19 -0.49 -13.28
CA TYR A 125 -17.92 -0.16 -11.89
C TYR A 125 -18.96 0.79 -11.29
N SER A 126 -19.38 1.82 -12.04
CA SER A 126 -20.41 2.74 -11.56
C SER A 126 -21.75 2.04 -11.31
N ILE A 127 -22.10 1.06 -12.14
CA ILE A 127 -23.32 0.27 -11.95
C ILE A 127 -23.18 -0.66 -10.75
N ALA A 128 -22.04 -1.36 -10.60
CA ALA A 128 -21.75 -2.17 -9.41
C ALA A 128 -21.84 -1.34 -8.11
N GLY A 129 -21.31 -0.11 -8.13
CA GLY A 129 -21.44 0.87 -7.04
C GLY A 129 -22.89 1.15 -6.69
N LYS A 130 -23.71 1.41 -7.70
CA LYS A 130 -25.14 1.67 -7.52
C LYS A 130 -25.93 0.46 -7.02
N LEU A 131 -25.54 -0.75 -7.40
CA LEU A 131 -26.14 -1.99 -6.88
C LEU A 131 -25.84 -2.16 -5.39
N TYR A 132 -24.58 -1.94 -5.00
CA TYR A 132 -24.16 -1.95 -3.60
C TYR A 132 -24.92 -0.88 -2.78
N ASP A 133 -25.03 0.34 -3.33
CA ASP A 133 -25.74 1.46 -2.70
C ASP A 133 -27.26 1.46 -2.95
N SER A 134 -27.82 0.37 -3.50
CA SER A 134 -29.22 0.32 -3.90
C SER A 134 -30.19 0.43 -2.73
N ASN A 135 -29.68 0.14 -1.52
CA ASN A 135 -30.47 -0.18 -0.34
C ASN A 135 -31.52 -1.24 -0.66
N SER A 136 -31.25 -2.21 -1.53
CA SER A 136 -32.18 -3.35 -1.68
C SER A 136 -32.28 -4.13 -0.36
N LYS A 137 -33.42 -4.80 -0.14
CA LYS A 137 -33.55 -5.75 0.98
C LYS A 137 -32.76 -7.04 0.70
N SER A 138 -32.53 -7.35 -0.57
CA SER A 138 -31.61 -8.39 -1.02
C SER A 138 -30.19 -7.85 -1.00
N ASP A 139 -29.28 -8.52 -0.28
CA ASP A 139 -27.89 -8.10 -0.19
C ASP A 139 -27.18 -8.33 -1.53
N PHE A 140 -26.53 -7.28 -2.05
CA PHE A 140 -25.70 -7.39 -3.25
C PHE A 140 -24.50 -8.32 -3.01
N GLY A 141 -23.96 -8.38 -1.79
CA GLY A 141 -22.81 -9.22 -1.46
C GLY A 141 -23.04 -10.71 -1.75
N ASP A 142 -24.27 -11.20 -1.57
CA ASP A 142 -24.63 -12.60 -1.87
C ASP A 142 -24.70 -12.87 -3.39
N ARG A 143 -24.90 -11.82 -4.19
CA ARG A 143 -25.13 -11.89 -5.64
C ARG A 143 -23.93 -11.51 -6.49
N ASP A 144 -22.95 -10.88 -5.86
CA ASP A 144 -21.68 -10.53 -6.49
C ASP A 144 -20.89 -11.78 -6.94
N CYS A 145 -21.29 -12.98 -6.48
CA CYS A 145 -20.61 -14.26 -6.70
C CYS A 145 -20.96 -14.98 -8.02
N GLN A 146 -21.39 -14.28 -9.07
CA GLN A 146 -21.58 -14.93 -10.37
C GLN A 146 -20.25 -15.37 -10.97
N ASP A 147 -20.19 -16.62 -11.43
CA ASP A 147 -19.00 -17.17 -12.08
C ASP A 147 -18.71 -16.40 -13.38
N VAL A 148 -17.58 -15.70 -13.41
CA VAL A 148 -17.06 -15.11 -14.65
C VAL A 148 -15.91 -15.95 -15.16
N THR A 149 -16.03 -16.41 -16.40
CA THR A 149 -14.96 -17.11 -17.13
C THR A 149 -14.59 -16.29 -18.35
N ILE A 150 -13.31 -15.96 -18.49
CA ILE A 150 -12.77 -15.31 -19.68
C ILE A 150 -11.87 -16.31 -20.38
N LEU A 151 -12.12 -16.50 -21.67
CA LEU A 151 -11.38 -17.40 -22.55
C LEU A 151 -10.61 -16.54 -23.56
N ASP A 152 -9.42 -16.99 -23.95
CA ASP A 152 -8.69 -16.40 -25.08
C ASP A 152 -9.25 -16.90 -26.44
N GLU A 153 -8.67 -16.40 -27.52
CA GLU A 153 -9.02 -16.80 -28.89
C GLU A 153 -8.91 -18.32 -29.16
N ASP A 154 -8.09 -19.04 -28.39
CA ASP A 154 -7.89 -20.50 -28.49
C ASP A 154 -8.85 -21.28 -27.55
N GLU A 155 -9.88 -20.62 -27.01
CA GLU A 155 -10.82 -21.14 -26.00
C GLU A 155 -10.13 -21.59 -24.69
N LYS A 156 -8.89 -21.17 -24.45
CA LYS A 156 -8.19 -21.48 -23.21
C LYS A 156 -8.61 -20.48 -22.15
N LYS A 157 -8.93 -21.02 -20.97
CA LYS A 157 -9.30 -20.21 -19.80
C LYS A 157 -8.11 -19.37 -19.34
N VAL A 158 -8.23 -18.05 -19.50
CA VAL A 158 -7.26 -17.07 -19.00
C VAL A 158 -7.67 -16.49 -17.66
N TYR A 159 -8.96 -16.49 -17.32
CA TYR A 159 -9.43 -16.06 -16.01
C TYR A 159 -10.68 -16.82 -15.58
N TYR A 160 -10.78 -17.03 -14.27
CA TYR A 160 -11.99 -17.53 -13.64
C TYR A 160 -12.14 -16.94 -12.26
N SER A 161 -13.30 -16.38 -11.98
CA SER A 161 -13.61 -15.91 -10.65
C SER A 161 -15.02 -16.31 -10.30
N CYS A 162 -15.13 -17.00 -9.16
CA CYS A 162 -16.35 -17.02 -8.37
C CYS A 162 -16.40 -15.83 -7.39
N GLY A 163 -15.33 -15.03 -7.33
CA GLY A 163 -15.25 -13.80 -6.57
C GLY A 163 -15.96 -12.64 -7.25
N GLY A 164 -16.39 -11.68 -6.43
CA GLY A 164 -17.16 -10.49 -6.77
C GLY A 164 -16.90 -9.86 -8.14
N LEU A 165 -17.94 -9.33 -8.77
CA LEU A 165 -17.91 -8.49 -9.97
C LEU A 165 -16.85 -7.38 -9.87
N TYR A 166 -16.66 -6.77 -8.70
CA TYR A 166 -15.61 -5.77 -8.47
C TYR A 166 -14.20 -6.32 -8.73
N THR A 167 -13.93 -7.53 -8.23
CA THR A 167 -12.66 -8.22 -8.42
C THR A 167 -12.42 -8.49 -9.89
N THR A 168 -13.46 -8.93 -10.61
CA THR A 168 -13.37 -9.20 -12.05
C THR A 168 -13.19 -7.93 -12.88
N ILE A 169 -13.92 -6.85 -12.58
CA ILE A 169 -13.72 -5.54 -13.25
C ILE A 169 -12.29 -5.06 -13.03
N ALA A 170 -11.78 -5.15 -11.79
CA ALA A 170 -10.43 -4.73 -11.45
C ALA A 170 -9.36 -5.60 -12.14
N TRP A 171 -9.60 -6.91 -12.26
CA TRP A 171 -8.73 -7.81 -13.02
C TRP A 171 -8.68 -7.42 -14.50
N VAL A 172 -9.84 -7.27 -15.17
CA VAL A 172 -9.88 -6.85 -16.59
C VAL A 172 -9.20 -5.49 -16.77
N TRP A 173 -9.35 -4.58 -15.82
CA TRP A 173 -8.64 -3.30 -15.84
C TRP A 173 -7.12 -3.46 -15.74
N GLY A 174 -6.65 -4.35 -14.86
CA GLY A 174 -5.22 -4.66 -14.70
C GLY A 174 -4.61 -5.32 -15.93
N GLU A 175 -5.40 -6.11 -16.67
CA GLU A 175 -5.02 -6.75 -17.94
C GLU A 175 -4.89 -5.79 -19.12
N LEU A 176 -5.26 -4.51 -18.96
CA LEU A 176 -5.06 -3.48 -19.97
C LEU A 176 -3.74 -2.75 -19.66
N PRO A 177 -2.54 -3.26 -19.97
CA PRO A 177 -1.26 -2.70 -19.53
C PRO A 177 -0.97 -1.32 -20.14
N LEU A 178 -1.75 -0.88 -21.13
CA LEU A 178 -1.73 0.48 -21.68
C LEU A 178 -2.66 1.46 -20.93
N SER A 179 -3.59 0.95 -20.09
CA SER A 179 -4.36 1.75 -19.12
C SER A 179 -3.49 2.47 -18.10
N VAL A 180 -2.28 1.96 -17.91
CA VAL A 180 -1.20 2.51 -17.10
C VAL A 180 -0.78 3.90 -17.55
N LEU A 181 -0.95 4.25 -18.82
CA LEU A 181 -0.70 5.63 -19.25
C LEU A 181 -1.84 6.58 -18.85
N MET A 182 -2.93 6.05 -18.27
CA MET A 182 -4.08 6.78 -17.75
C MET A 182 -4.20 6.64 -16.22
N ILE A 183 -3.07 6.79 -15.48
CA ILE A 183 -3.08 6.81 -13.99
C ILE A 183 -4.10 7.81 -13.45
N ASP A 184 -4.36 8.90 -14.17
CA ASP A 184 -5.32 9.91 -13.74
C ASP A 184 -6.78 9.40 -13.83
N ASP A 185 -7.14 8.54 -14.78
CA ASP A 185 -8.47 7.90 -14.81
C ASP A 185 -8.65 6.89 -13.66
N ILE A 186 -7.59 6.17 -13.29
CA ILE A 186 -7.57 5.25 -12.15
C ILE A 186 -7.68 6.04 -10.83
N LYS A 187 -7.04 7.21 -10.77
CA LYS A 187 -7.10 8.13 -9.62
C LYS A 187 -8.49 8.74 -9.45
N ASP A 188 -9.10 9.23 -10.54
CA ASP A 188 -10.44 9.82 -10.53
C ASP A 188 -11.52 8.83 -10.09
N LEU A 189 -11.31 7.54 -10.37
CA LEU A 189 -12.23 6.49 -9.94
C LEU A 189 -11.95 5.91 -8.55
N GLY A 190 -10.87 6.33 -7.87
CA GLY A 190 -10.48 5.78 -6.57
C GLY A 190 -9.96 4.34 -6.62
N PHE A 191 -9.70 3.81 -7.82
CA PHE A 191 -9.38 2.40 -8.07
C PHE A 191 -7.94 1.99 -7.80
N MET A 192 -7.05 2.94 -7.51
CA MET A 192 -5.62 2.65 -7.37
C MET A 192 -5.37 1.51 -6.39
N LYS A 193 -6.16 1.42 -5.31
CA LYS A 193 -6.01 0.38 -4.30
C LYS A 193 -6.33 -1.03 -4.83
N ASP A 194 -7.38 -1.14 -5.65
CA ASP A 194 -7.85 -2.42 -6.18
C ASP A 194 -7.02 -2.83 -7.39
N ALA A 195 -6.64 -1.90 -8.27
CA ALA A 195 -5.76 -2.19 -9.40
C ALA A 195 -4.36 -2.64 -8.93
N GLU A 196 -3.83 -2.04 -7.88
CA GLU A 196 -2.51 -2.40 -7.34
C GLU A 196 -2.45 -3.78 -6.70
N GLN A 197 -3.56 -4.29 -6.16
CA GLN A 197 -3.56 -5.62 -5.55
C GLN A 197 -3.27 -6.72 -6.59
N PHE A 198 -3.51 -6.43 -7.87
CA PHE A 198 -3.20 -7.30 -9.00
C PHE A 198 -1.78 -7.10 -9.55
N LEU A 199 -1.04 -6.08 -9.09
CA LEU A 199 0.36 -5.87 -9.47
C LEU A 199 1.28 -6.62 -8.50
N ARG A 200 1.85 -7.75 -8.93
CA ARG A 200 2.76 -8.58 -8.11
C ARG A 200 4.15 -7.94 -7.96
N ASP A 201 4.88 -8.28 -6.90
CA ASP A 201 6.32 -7.92 -6.75
C ASP A 201 7.24 -9.00 -7.31
N ASP A 202 6.75 -10.23 -7.34
CA ASP A 202 7.45 -11.43 -7.77
C ASP A 202 6.45 -12.51 -8.20
N VAL A 203 6.95 -13.54 -8.87
CA VAL A 203 6.16 -14.69 -9.34
C VAL A 203 5.67 -15.57 -8.17
N GLU A 204 6.17 -15.34 -6.94
CA GLU A 204 5.94 -16.21 -5.78
C GLU A 204 4.89 -15.68 -4.79
N THR A 205 4.51 -14.41 -4.89
CA THR A 205 3.50 -13.82 -4.00
C THR A 205 2.16 -14.50 -4.21
N LYS A 206 1.58 -15.11 -3.17
CA LYS A 206 0.20 -15.60 -3.19
C LYS A 206 -0.74 -14.43 -2.85
N PRO A 207 -1.94 -14.33 -3.47
CA PRO A 207 -2.84 -13.25 -3.12
C PRO A 207 -3.43 -13.52 -1.73
N LEU A 208 -3.91 -12.45 -1.10
CA LEU A 208 -4.46 -12.50 0.25
C LEU A 208 -5.59 -13.53 0.42
N ASN A 209 -6.33 -13.80 -0.65
CA ASN A 209 -7.51 -14.67 -0.61
C ASN A 209 -7.21 -16.11 -1.08
N GLY A 210 -5.98 -16.42 -1.47
CA GLY A 210 -5.60 -17.74 -1.96
C GLY A 210 -6.01 -18.06 -3.41
N ASP A 211 -6.71 -17.15 -4.09
CA ASP A 211 -7.03 -17.26 -5.51
C ASP A 211 -5.75 -17.29 -6.37
N PRO A 212 -5.74 -17.85 -7.58
CA PRO A 212 -4.60 -17.69 -8.48
C PRO A 212 -4.62 -16.29 -9.12
N PHE A 213 -3.45 -15.72 -9.41
CA PHE A 213 -3.34 -14.40 -10.08
C PHE A 213 -3.71 -14.43 -11.56
N TYR A 214 -3.86 -15.63 -12.14
CA TYR A 214 -4.18 -15.84 -13.55
C TYR A 214 -3.26 -15.08 -14.51
N ASP A 215 -1.97 -14.96 -14.18
CA ASP A 215 -0.97 -14.24 -14.99
C ASP A 215 -0.11 -15.17 -15.86
N GLU A 216 -0.49 -16.45 -15.97
CA GLU A 216 0.23 -17.45 -16.76
C GLU A 216 0.20 -17.15 -18.27
N HIS A 217 -0.77 -16.36 -18.75
CA HIS A 217 -0.84 -15.91 -20.14
C HIS A 217 0.04 -14.69 -20.42
N TRP A 218 0.59 -14.03 -19.40
CA TRP A 218 1.45 -12.87 -19.59
C TRP A 218 2.81 -13.29 -20.15
N ASN A 219 3.17 -12.71 -21.29
CA ASN A 219 4.52 -12.84 -21.82
C ASN A 219 5.52 -11.96 -21.04
N GLU A 220 6.82 -12.19 -21.23
CA GLU A 220 7.90 -11.48 -20.54
C GLU A 220 7.82 -9.94 -20.70
N LYS A 221 7.34 -9.44 -21.85
CA LYS A 221 7.20 -7.99 -22.05
C LYS A 221 6.11 -7.42 -21.17
N PHE A 222 4.97 -8.11 -21.08
CA PHE A 222 3.87 -7.71 -20.22
C PHE A 222 4.29 -7.66 -18.76
N TRP A 223 4.99 -8.70 -18.29
CA TRP A 223 5.59 -8.74 -16.96
C TRP A 223 6.51 -7.55 -16.68
N ASN A 224 7.39 -7.22 -17.62
CA ASN A 224 8.28 -6.07 -17.49
C ASN A 224 7.51 -4.74 -17.40
N VAL A 225 6.41 -4.59 -18.14
CA VAL A 225 5.54 -3.40 -18.07
C VAL A 225 4.82 -3.33 -16.72
N ALA A 226 4.27 -4.43 -16.23
CA ALA A 226 3.59 -4.48 -14.93
C ALA A 226 4.54 -4.12 -13.77
N ILE A 227 5.78 -4.61 -13.80
CA ILE A 227 6.83 -4.25 -12.83
C ILE A 227 7.16 -2.75 -12.90
N GLN A 228 7.31 -2.20 -14.10
CA GLN A 228 7.58 -0.76 -14.28
C GLN A 228 6.42 0.11 -13.81
N LEU A 229 5.19 -0.27 -14.14
CA LEU A 229 3.98 0.40 -13.65
C LEU A 229 3.99 0.44 -12.13
N LYS A 230 4.16 -0.72 -11.49
CA LYS A 230 4.14 -0.81 -10.04
C LYS A 230 5.17 0.13 -9.41
N LYS A 231 6.37 0.16 -9.98
CA LYS A 231 7.40 1.11 -9.55
C LYS A 231 6.94 2.56 -9.68
N LEU A 232 6.35 2.95 -10.81
CA LEU A 232 5.82 4.31 -11.01
C LEU A 232 4.72 4.66 -9.99
N VAL A 233 3.84 3.71 -9.68
CA VAL A 233 2.79 3.89 -8.67
C VAL A 233 3.38 4.12 -7.29
N VAL A 234 4.36 3.30 -6.89
CA VAL A 234 5.09 3.47 -5.63
C VAL A 234 5.83 4.80 -5.59
N ASP A 235 6.55 5.15 -6.66
CA ASP A 235 7.30 6.42 -6.74
C ASP A 235 6.35 7.63 -6.65
N ARG A 236 5.19 7.59 -7.32
CA ARG A 236 4.16 8.64 -7.21
C ARG A 236 3.62 8.76 -5.78
N ARG A 237 3.39 7.64 -5.09
CA ARG A 237 2.94 7.65 -3.69
C ARG A 237 3.98 8.22 -2.75
N LEU A 238 5.25 7.91 -2.97
CA LEU A 238 6.34 8.50 -2.20
C LEU A 238 6.40 10.01 -2.41
N LEU A 239 6.18 10.49 -3.62
CA LEU A 239 6.06 11.93 -3.91
C LEU A 239 4.82 12.57 -3.27
N GLU A 240 3.66 11.91 -3.32
CA GLU A 240 2.43 12.40 -2.66
C GLU A 240 2.60 12.44 -1.14
N PHE A 241 3.23 11.42 -0.55
CA PHE A 241 3.58 11.40 0.87
C PHE A 241 4.61 12.47 1.22
N GLU A 242 5.61 12.69 0.36
CA GLU A 242 6.57 13.76 0.53
C GLU A 242 5.86 15.12 0.53
N ALA A 243 4.94 15.35 -0.40
CA ALA A 243 4.17 16.59 -0.50
C ALA A 243 3.21 16.80 0.69
N ASN A 244 2.54 15.74 1.14
CA ASN A 244 1.57 15.79 2.25
C ASN A 244 1.65 14.52 3.12
N PRO A 245 2.57 14.50 4.12
CA PRO A 245 2.77 13.34 4.96
C PRO A 245 1.53 13.03 5.80
N SER A 246 0.90 11.87 5.59
CA SER A 246 -0.28 11.45 6.35
C SER A 246 -0.16 10.03 6.87
N TYR A 247 -0.76 9.78 8.04
CA TYR A 247 -0.76 8.44 8.64
C TYR A 247 -1.51 7.41 7.79
N SER A 248 -2.55 7.84 7.07
CA SER A 248 -3.33 6.95 6.21
C SER A 248 -2.52 6.47 5.00
N VAL A 249 -1.67 7.33 4.43
CA VAL A 249 -0.72 6.95 3.37
C VAL A 249 0.37 6.04 3.95
N PHE A 250 0.96 6.41 5.10
CA PHE A 250 1.96 5.55 5.76
C PHE A 250 1.43 4.15 6.09
N ARG A 251 0.22 4.05 6.66
CA ARG A 251 -0.41 2.76 7.02
C ARG A 251 -0.64 1.88 5.79
N ARG A 252 -0.88 2.49 4.62
CA ARG A 252 -1.11 1.79 3.35
C ARG A 252 0.20 1.21 2.78
N GLU A 253 1.30 1.96 2.88
CA GLU A 253 2.62 1.55 2.36
C GLU A 253 3.45 0.66 3.29
N ARG A 254 2.88 0.25 4.44
CA ARG A 254 3.55 -0.37 5.60
C ARG A 254 4.36 -1.65 5.34
N GLN A 255 4.28 -2.27 4.18
CA GLN A 255 4.89 -3.60 3.99
C GLN A 255 6.17 -3.61 3.14
N LYS A 256 6.44 -2.60 2.29
CA LYS A 256 7.52 -2.71 1.29
C LYS A 256 8.49 -1.52 1.24
N ASP A 257 8.03 -0.30 1.51
CA ASP A 257 8.87 0.92 1.39
C ASP A 257 9.01 1.74 2.68
N ILE A 258 8.79 1.12 3.85
CA ILE A 258 8.92 1.76 5.17
C ILE A 258 10.23 2.56 5.33
N LEU A 259 11.34 2.03 4.81
CA LEU A 259 12.66 2.66 4.95
C LEU A 259 12.77 3.96 4.13
N LYS A 260 12.21 4.00 2.91
CA LYS A 260 12.16 5.22 2.09
C LYS A 260 11.26 6.27 2.73
N LEU A 261 10.14 5.85 3.32
CA LEU A 261 9.24 6.76 4.04
C LEU A 261 9.91 7.37 5.27
N VAL A 262 10.67 6.58 6.04
CA VAL A 262 11.47 7.08 7.17
C VAL A 262 12.50 8.10 6.69
N GLU A 263 13.18 7.84 5.58
CA GLU A 263 14.17 8.76 5.00
C GLU A 263 13.55 10.09 4.55
N ILE A 264 12.39 10.04 3.87
CA ILE A 264 11.64 11.24 3.44
C ILE A 264 11.23 12.09 4.66
N MET A 265 10.77 11.46 5.74
CA MET A 265 10.36 12.18 6.95
C MET A 265 11.51 12.86 7.69
N ASP A 266 12.73 12.33 7.60
CA ASP A 266 13.89 12.93 8.27
C ASP A 266 14.37 14.20 7.56
N ARG A 267 14.16 14.28 6.24
CA ARG A 267 14.53 15.45 5.41
C ARG A 267 13.65 16.68 5.61
N LYS A 268 12.42 16.54 6.13
CA LYS A 268 11.48 17.66 6.28
C LYS A 268 11.38 18.17 7.73
N PRO A 269 11.78 19.43 8.01
CA PRO A 269 11.57 20.08 9.30
C PRO A 269 10.15 20.65 9.34
N HIS A 270 9.14 19.81 9.56
CA HIS A 270 7.77 20.28 9.74
C HIS A 270 7.31 20.03 11.19
N GLN A 271 6.83 21.10 11.84
CA GLN A 271 6.52 21.17 13.27
C GLN A 271 4.99 21.19 13.51
N THR A 272 4.22 20.28 12.93
CA THR A 272 2.81 20.10 13.33
C THR A 272 2.70 18.96 14.34
N ALA A 273 1.82 19.08 15.32
CA ALA A 273 1.59 18.06 16.33
C ALA A 273 1.14 16.71 15.71
N GLU A 274 0.41 16.76 14.59
CA GLU A 274 0.01 15.59 13.83
C GLU A 274 1.22 14.89 13.18
N PHE A 275 2.14 15.65 12.58
CA PHE A 275 3.38 15.10 12.02
C PHE A 275 4.27 14.46 13.09
N GLY A 276 4.29 15.02 14.31
CA GLY A 276 4.95 14.40 15.46
C GLY A 276 4.38 13.02 15.83
N ARG A 277 3.04 12.86 15.77
CA ARG A 277 2.39 11.55 15.98
C ARG A 277 2.71 10.57 14.86
N VAL A 278 2.63 11.01 13.61
CA VAL A 278 2.98 10.17 12.45
C VAL A 278 4.44 9.71 12.54
N LYS A 279 5.38 10.62 12.82
CA LYS A 279 6.79 10.28 13.04
C LYS A 279 6.98 9.22 14.12
N ARG A 280 6.32 9.40 15.27
CA ARG A 280 6.37 8.42 16.38
C ARG A 280 5.84 7.06 15.94
N ASP A 281 4.68 7.01 15.30
CA ASP A 281 4.08 5.74 14.87
C ASP A 281 4.88 5.05 13.77
N VAL A 282 5.49 5.83 12.87
CA VAL A 282 6.38 5.35 11.81
C VAL A 282 7.66 4.75 12.37
N VAL A 283 8.22 5.33 13.44
CA VAL A 283 9.40 4.80 14.12
C VAL A 283 9.04 3.58 14.98
N LEU A 284 7.93 3.63 15.71
CA LEU A 284 7.51 2.55 16.61
C LEU A 284 7.07 1.30 15.84
N HIS A 285 6.50 1.45 14.65
CA HIS A 285 5.96 0.31 13.91
C HIS A 285 7.05 -0.70 13.47
N PRO A 286 8.19 -0.31 12.87
CA PRO A 286 9.33 -1.18 12.61
C PRO A 286 9.97 -1.77 13.87
N MET A 287 9.98 -1.05 15.00
CA MET A 287 10.50 -1.57 16.27
C MET A 287 9.65 -2.70 16.85
N LYS A 288 8.34 -2.69 16.58
CA LYS A 288 7.41 -3.77 16.95
C LYS A 288 7.60 -5.04 16.12
N GLN A 289 8.20 -4.95 14.93
CA GLN A 289 8.44 -6.09 14.06
C GLN A 289 9.86 -6.67 14.24
N PRO A 290 10.02 -7.94 14.67
CA PRO A 290 11.34 -8.53 14.93
C PRO A 290 12.31 -8.43 13.75
N ARG A 291 11.81 -8.58 12.52
CA ARG A 291 12.61 -8.50 11.28
C ARG A 291 13.27 -7.13 11.06
N TYR A 292 12.60 -6.04 11.43
CA TYR A 292 13.06 -4.67 11.13
C TYR A 292 13.67 -3.96 12.36
N ARG A 293 13.51 -4.52 13.55
CA ARG A 293 13.99 -3.93 14.81
C ARG A 293 15.49 -3.57 14.79
N PRO A 294 16.43 -4.42 14.33
CA PRO A 294 17.87 -4.08 14.34
C PRO A 294 18.24 -2.92 13.40
N GLN A 295 17.56 -2.80 12.26
CA GLN A 295 17.80 -1.71 11.30
C GLN A 295 17.20 -0.40 11.80
N SER A 296 15.99 -0.47 12.35
CA SER A 296 15.29 0.69 12.91
C SER A 296 16.05 1.27 14.10
N ARG A 297 16.60 0.40 14.96
CA ARG A 297 17.48 0.79 16.06
C ARG A 297 18.73 1.53 15.56
N ARG A 298 19.43 0.99 14.55
CA ARG A 298 20.60 1.65 13.96
C ARG A 298 20.28 3.03 13.37
N MET A 299 19.13 3.17 12.70
CA MET A 299 18.69 4.47 12.19
C MET A 299 18.41 5.46 13.32
N LEU A 300 17.73 5.03 14.39
CA LEU A 300 17.48 5.86 15.57
C LEU A 300 18.77 6.28 16.26
N GLU A 301 19.69 5.35 16.48
CA GLU A 301 21.00 5.63 17.06
C GLU A 301 21.78 6.64 16.20
N ALA A 302 21.81 6.45 14.88
CA ALA A 302 22.47 7.38 13.96
C ALA A 302 21.81 8.77 13.98
N SER A 303 20.47 8.84 14.00
CA SER A 303 19.74 10.12 14.07
C SER A 303 19.97 10.84 15.41
N ILE A 304 19.99 10.11 16.53
CA ILE A 304 20.31 10.67 17.86
C ILE A 304 21.74 11.22 17.86
N LEU A 305 22.72 10.43 17.40
CA LEU A 305 24.12 10.86 17.31
C LEU A 305 24.29 12.07 16.38
N SER A 306 23.59 12.11 15.25
CA SER A 306 23.64 13.26 14.32
C SER A 306 23.05 14.55 14.90
N ARG A 307 22.22 14.44 15.94
CA ARG A 307 21.56 15.56 16.63
C ARG A 307 22.11 15.81 18.02
N GLU A 308 23.16 15.08 18.42
CA GLU A 308 23.80 15.18 19.73
C GLU A 308 24.16 16.63 20.05
N THR A 309 24.78 17.34 19.10
CA THR A 309 25.17 18.74 19.27
C THR A 309 23.98 19.67 19.51
N VAL A 310 22.88 19.49 18.77
CA VAL A 310 21.67 20.33 18.91
C VAL A 310 20.97 20.04 20.24
N ILE A 311 20.93 18.77 20.65
CA ILE A 311 20.38 18.36 21.95
C ILE A 311 21.21 18.96 23.08
N LEU A 312 22.54 18.89 22.98
CA LEU A 312 23.44 19.50 23.96
C LEU A 312 23.25 21.02 24.00
N GLU A 313 23.20 21.69 22.85
CA GLU A 313 22.93 23.14 22.77
C GLU A 313 21.61 23.53 23.44
N GLU A 314 20.52 22.81 23.17
CA GLU A 314 19.21 23.07 23.77
C GLU A 314 19.18 22.73 25.27
N MET A 315 19.94 21.71 25.69
CA MET A 315 20.15 21.41 27.11
C MET A 315 20.95 22.50 27.83
N HIS A 316 22.00 23.06 27.21
CA HIS A 316 22.73 24.20 27.76
C HIS A 316 21.86 25.47 27.80
N GLU A 317 20.99 25.68 26.82
CA GLU A 317 20.07 26.82 26.83
C GLU A 317 19.00 26.69 27.93
N ALA A 318 18.43 25.50 28.09
CA ALA A 318 17.43 25.22 29.13
C ALA A 318 18.02 25.16 30.55
N PHE A 319 19.27 24.70 30.65
CA PHE A 319 20.01 24.53 31.90
C PHE A 319 21.41 25.15 31.75
N PRO A 320 21.54 26.48 31.90
CA PRO A 320 22.82 27.17 31.74
C PRO A 320 23.92 26.64 32.65
N ASP A 321 23.55 26.12 33.82
CA ASP A 321 24.46 25.60 34.83
C ASP A 321 24.63 24.06 34.73
N LEU A 322 24.21 23.44 33.61
CA LEU A 322 24.28 21.99 33.43
C LEU A 322 25.73 21.48 33.51
N ASP A 323 26.68 22.22 32.95
CA ASP A 323 28.11 21.90 33.02
C ASP A 323 28.62 21.92 34.45
N GLU A 324 28.24 22.95 35.21
CA GLU A 324 28.61 23.09 36.62
C GLU A 324 27.97 21.96 37.46
N GLY A 325 26.75 21.56 37.11
CA GLY A 325 26.07 20.41 37.71
C GLY A 325 26.75 19.08 37.36
N TYR A 326 27.19 18.89 36.12
CA TYR A 326 27.91 17.69 35.69
C TYR A 326 29.27 17.59 36.36
N ASP A 327 30.03 18.68 36.36
CA ASP A 327 31.31 18.80 37.05
C ASP A 327 31.16 18.51 38.54
N PHE A 328 30.12 19.04 39.19
CA PHE A 328 29.83 18.74 40.59
C PHE A 328 29.52 17.26 40.82
N ILE A 329 28.68 16.64 39.97
CA ILE A 329 28.34 15.21 40.09
C ILE A 329 29.59 14.35 39.89
N GLN A 330 30.39 14.64 38.86
CA GLN A 330 31.63 13.93 38.57
C GLN A 330 32.63 14.08 39.73
N GLU A 331 32.79 15.30 40.26
CA GLU A 331 33.61 15.56 41.45
C GLU A 331 33.12 14.76 42.66
N LYS A 332 31.80 14.61 42.86
CA LYS A 332 31.24 13.79 43.94
C LYS A 332 31.47 12.30 43.73
N ILE A 333 31.40 11.81 42.49
CA ILE A 333 31.71 10.42 42.14
C ILE A 333 33.19 10.13 42.40
N ASP A 334 34.08 11.01 41.96
CA ASP A 334 35.53 10.86 42.12
C ASP A 334 35.94 10.97 43.60
N ASN A 335 35.32 11.89 44.35
CA ASN A 335 35.53 12.03 45.78
C ASN A 335 35.00 10.82 46.57
N ARG A 336 33.81 10.29 46.24
CA ARG A 336 33.28 9.07 46.87
C ARG A 336 34.15 7.86 46.56
N SER A 337 34.61 7.73 45.32
CA SER A 337 35.51 6.65 44.90
C SER A 337 36.83 6.73 45.67
N SER A 338 37.37 7.93 45.84
CA SER A 338 38.57 8.18 46.63
C SER A 338 38.38 7.87 48.12
N GLN A 339 37.23 8.20 48.71
CA GLN A 339 36.91 7.85 50.10
C GLN A 339 36.72 6.35 50.29
N PHE A 340 36.13 5.65 49.34
CA PHE A 340 35.97 4.20 49.38
C PHE A 340 37.33 3.50 49.33
N VAL A 341 38.23 3.93 48.45
CA VAL A 341 39.61 3.42 48.35
C VAL A 341 40.41 3.74 49.62
N ALA A 342 40.26 4.93 50.20
CA ALA A 342 40.94 5.29 51.45
C ALA A 342 40.45 4.45 52.64
N LYS A 343 39.13 4.25 52.76
CA LYS A 343 38.53 3.42 53.82
C LYS A 343 38.86 1.93 53.66
N ALA A 344 38.92 1.43 52.43
CA ALA A 344 39.38 0.07 52.14
C ALA A 344 40.85 -0.12 52.52
N ARG A 345 41.73 0.87 52.28
CA ARG A 345 43.13 0.82 52.72
C ARG A 345 43.28 0.87 54.25
N GLN A 346 42.49 1.72 54.92
CA GLN A 346 42.53 1.82 56.38
C GLN A 346 42.07 0.52 57.07
N ASN A 347 41.05 -0.14 56.52
CA ASN A 347 40.59 -1.45 57.01
C ASN A 347 41.59 -2.59 56.75
N VAL A 348 42.54 -2.42 55.81
CA VAL A 348 43.59 -3.42 55.54
C VAL A 348 44.81 -3.22 56.46
N GLU A 349 45.04 -2.01 56.96
CA GLU A 349 46.15 -1.73 57.87
C GLU A 349 45.83 -2.02 59.35
N ASP A 350 44.55 -1.94 59.75
CA ASP A 350 44.11 -2.11 61.15
C ASP A 350 43.72 -3.54 61.55
N ASP A 351 43.69 -4.50 60.61
CA ASP A 351 43.34 -5.89 60.91
C ASP A 351 44.15 -6.86 60.03
N PRO A 352 45.25 -7.48 60.53
CA PRO A 352 45.98 -8.50 59.79
C PRO A 352 45.16 -9.80 59.82
N VAL A 353 44.10 -9.85 59.02
CA VAL A 353 43.22 -11.00 58.91
C VAL A 353 43.72 -11.95 57.83
N GLU A 354 43.90 -13.20 58.25
CA GLU A 354 44.31 -14.37 57.47
C GLU A 354 43.55 -14.51 56.15
N GLU A 355 44.32 -14.80 55.10
CA GLU A 355 43.99 -14.90 53.68
C GLU A 355 43.06 -16.08 53.31
N SER A 356 42.19 -16.55 54.20
CA SER A 356 41.52 -17.86 54.07
C SER A 356 40.01 -17.82 53.74
N CYS A 357 39.33 -16.66 53.69
CA CYS A 357 37.86 -16.64 53.64
C CYS A 357 37.21 -16.37 52.26
N TRP A 358 37.96 -15.91 51.25
CA TRP A 358 37.35 -15.40 50.01
C TRP A 358 37.05 -16.44 48.92
N GLN A 359 37.34 -17.73 49.12
CA GLN A 359 37.11 -18.77 48.09
C GLN A 359 35.80 -19.56 48.23
N GLN A 360 35.00 -19.35 49.28
CA GLN A 360 33.75 -20.11 49.48
C GLN A 360 32.44 -19.36 49.18
N SER A 361 32.48 -18.10 48.76
CA SER A 361 31.26 -17.27 48.64
C SER A 361 30.82 -16.97 47.19
N MET A 362 31.36 -17.66 46.18
CA MET A 362 31.04 -17.43 44.75
C MET A 362 30.31 -18.60 44.06
N GLU A 363 29.87 -19.62 44.81
CA GLU A 363 28.97 -20.68 44.31
C GLU A 363 27.63 -20.55 45.04
N GLY A 364 26.67 -19.81 44.47
CA GLY A 364 25.32 -19.75 45.04
C GLY A 364 24.45 -18.53 44.73
N LEU A 365 24.70 -17.77 43.66
CA LEU A 365 23.77 -16.76 43.17
C LEU A 365 23.02 -17.29 41.94
N GLU A 366 22.04 -18.16 42.18
CA GLU A 366 20.87 -18.24 41.30
C GLU A 366 19.95 -17.09 41.74
N GLU A 367 19.83 -16.05 40.90
CA GLU A 367 18.99 -14.89 41.18
C GLU A 367 17.51 -15.29 41.23
N ASP A 368 16.96 -15.30 42.44
CA ASP A 368 15.52 -15.43 42.69
C ASP A 368 14.83 -14.13 42.25
N ASN A 369 14.11 -14.19 41.12
CA ASN A 369 13.40 -13.05 40.52
C ASN A 369 12.01 -12.81 41.14
N SER A 370 11.66 -13.48 42.24
CA SER A 370 10.34 -13.38 42.88
C SER A 370 9.97 -11.95 43.30
N ASP A 371 10.94 -11.17 43.72
CA ASP A 371 10.71 -9.80 44.22
C ASP A 371 10.33 -8.83 43.09
N TYR A 372 10.72 -9.13 41.85
CA TYR A 372 10.39 -8.29 40.69
C TYR A 372 8.95 -8.52 40.21
N GLU A 373 8.45 -9.75 40.29
CA GLU A 373 7.08 -10.09 39.91
C GLU A 373 6.05 -9.52 40.91
N GLN A 374 6.36 -9.59 42.21
CA GLN A 374 5.52 -9.01 43.27
C GLN A 374 5.36 -7.48 43.10
N MET A 375 6.43 -6.79 42.70
CA MET A 375 6.42 -5.33 42.52
C MET A 375 5.57 -4.88 41.29
N ILE A 376 5.42 -5.74 40.28
CA ILE A 376 4.59 -5.45 39.10
C ILE A 376 3.10 -5.62 39.43
N GLU A 377 2.72 -6.62 40.24
CA GLU A 377 1.33 -6.81 40.69
C GLU A 377 0.84 -5.64 41.57
N ASP A 378 1.69 -5.12 42.46
CA ASP A 378 1.32 -4.02 43.36
C ASP A 378 1.10 -2.68 42.61
N LEU A 379 1.70 -2.50 41.44
CA LEU A 379 1.63 -1.25 40.67
C LEU A 379 0.43 -1.19 39.71
N CYS A 380 -0.21 -2.32 39.37
CA CYS A 380 -1.28 -2.38 38.37
C CYS A 380 -2.32 -3.49 38.67
N PRO A 381 -3.18 -3.34 39.71
CA PRO A 381 -4.11 -4.38 40.14
C PRO A 381 -5.25 -4.70 39.17
N ASP A 382 -5.45 -3.87 38.12
CA ASP A 382 -6.59 -3.98 37.19
C ASP A 382 -6.23 -4.57 35.80
N LEU A 383 -5.03 -5.14 35.62
CA LEU A 383 -4.68 -5.83 34.38
C LEU A 383 -5.05 -7.33 34.47
N PRO A 384 -5.88 -7.85 33.55
CA PRO A 384 -6.16 -9.29 33.50
C PRO A 384 -4.88 -10.06 33.17
N GLY A 385 -4.59 -11.07 33.98
CA GLY A 385 -3.37 -11.88 33.88
C GLY A 385 -3.23 -12.60 32.53
N PRO A 386 -2.00 -12.91 32.09
CA PRO A 386 -1.69 -13.34 30.73
C PRO A 386 -2.16 -14.77 30.35
N PHE A 387 -3.02 -15.40 31.14
CA PHE A 387 -3.47 -16.78 30.92
C PHE A 387 -5.00 -16.97 30.97
N GLU A 388 -5.77 -15.91 30.68
CA GLU A 388 -7.21 -16.05 30.36
C GLU A 388 -7.54 -15.36 29.03
N ALA A 389 -7.22 -16.05 27.93
CA ALA A 389 -7.85 -15.89 26.61
C ALA A 389 -7.66 -17.16 25.77
#